data_AF-A0A1H8D0H8-F1
#
_entry.id   AF-A0A1H8D0H8-F1
#
_cell.length_a   1.000
_cell.length_b   1.000
_cell.length_c   1.000
_cell.angle_alpha   90.00
_cell.angle_beta   90.00
_cell.angle_gamma   90.00
#
_symmetry.space_group_name_H-M   'P 1'
#
loop_
_entity.id
_entity.type
_entity.pdbx_description
1 polymer ?
#
loop_
_entity_poly.entity_id
_entity_poly.type
_entity_poly.pdbx_seq_one_letter_code
_entity_poly.pdbx_strand_id
1 'polypeptide(L)'
;MSGSPYSSSAGHVATPFGEIALWRLLLPPALSRARQRQHVRAEAQELLMRHYPVASWQHAHWPPNVPTPLSEPQRLQSEPALWLSWSYLQPAAPQALALLAIAPFPVGIDLSAGHLLDLEGWDAVLQLYGGIAAPPDPLDCARLWTRIEAAEKCVRTGLREWSVEVQAQRSRCELVELPLASTDLAAALAWLPPRPRPAD
;
A
#
# COMPACT_ATOMS: atom_id res chain seq x y z
N MET A 1 -5.95 14.91 25.44
CA MET A 1 -4.99 14.12 24.64
C MET A 1 -5.34 12.66 24.79
N SER A 2 -6.15 12.10 23.89
CA SER A 2 -6.49 10.67 23.88
C SER A 2 -5.50 9.96 22.96
N GLY A 3 -4.47 9.33 23.52
CA GLY A 3 -3.65 8.39 22.74
C GLY A 3 -4.48 7.18 22.41
N SER A 4 -4.62 6.87 21.12
CA SER A 4 -5.25 5.64 20.64
C SER A 4 -4.51 4.45 21.28
N PRO A 5 -5.20 3.48 21.94
CA PRO A 5 -4.56 2.33 22.60
C PRO A 5 -3.94 1.32 21.61
N TYR A 6 -3.99 1.63 20.32
CA TYR A 6 -3.46 0.84 19.23
C TYR A 6 -2.04 1.33 18.91
N SER A 7 -1.04 0.65 19.47
CA SER A 7 0.37 0.95 19.24
C SER A 7 0.71 0.86 17.76
N SER A 8 1.37 1.90 17.22
CA SER A 8 1.98 1.86 15.90
C SER A 8 3.48 1.62 16.02
N SER A 9 4.01 0.74 15.16
CA SER A 9 5.46 0.60 14.99
C SER A 9 5.87 1.27 13.69
N ALA A 10 6.84 2.19 13.77
CA ALA A 10 7.41 2.86 12.62
C ALA A 10 8.64 2.10 12.11
N GLY A 11 8.78 2.01 10.80
CA GLY A 11 9.96 1.50 10.10
C GLY A 11 10.25 2.34 8.87
N HIS A 12 11.41 2.13 8.25
CA HIS A 12 11.82 2.88 7.07
C HIS A 12 12.49 1.95 6.06
N VAL A 13 12.24 2.20 4.78
CA VAL A 13 13.00 1.60 3.67
C VAL A 13 13.77 2.72 2.99
N ALA A 14 15.09 2.65 3.04
CA ALA A 14 15.97 3.58 2.35
C ALA A 14 16.02 3.24 0.86
N THR A 15 15.83 4.23 0.00
CA THR A 15 16.02 4.11 -1.44
C THR A 15 17.03 5.16 -1.91
N PRO A 16 17.63 5.01 -3.11
CA PRO A 16 18.48 6.06 -3.70
C PRO A 16 17.77 7.41 -3.90
N PHE A 17 16.44 7.46 -3.81
CA PHE A 17 15.61 8.62 -4.13
C PHE A 17 14.96 9.27 -2.91
N GLY A 18 15.21 8.73 -1.72
CA GLY A 18 14.60 9.17 -0.46
C GLY A 18 14.11 8.00 0.38
N GLU A 19 13.52 8.33 1.53
CA GLU A 19 13.03 7.34 2.48
C GLU A 19 11.54 7.07 2.26
N ILE A 20 11.18 5.79 2.35
CA ILE A 20 9.79 5.36 2.47
C ILE A 20 9.54 5.10 3.95
N ALA A 21 8.69 5.91 4.56
CA ALA A 21 8.27 5.69 5.93
C ALA A 21 7.12 4.68 5.96
N LEU A 22 7.22 3.71 6.86
CA LEU A 22 6.27 2.61 7.03
C LEU A 22 5.67 2.66 8.43
N TRP A 23 4.36 2.48 8.52
CA TRP A 23 3.66 2.31 9.79
C TRP A 23 2.84 1.04 9.78
N ARG A 24 3.00 0.28 10.85
CA ARG A 24 2.11 -0.81 11.22
C ARG A 24 1.05 -0.25 12.15
N LEU A 25 -0.22 -0.33 11.77
CA LEU A 25 -1.34 0.13 12.59
C LEU A 25 -2.16 -1.07 13.05
N LEU A 26 -2.36 -1.16 14.36
CA LEU A 26 -3.30 -2.11 14.92
C LEU A 26 -4.70 -1.52 14.78
N LEU A 27 -5.61 -2.24 14.13
CA LEU A 27 -6.96 -1.78 13.93
C LEU A 27 -7.88 -2.33 15.02
N PRO A 28 -8.92 -1.57 15.43
CA PRO A 28 -9.95 -2.10 16.29
C PRO A 28 -10.58 -3.37 15.66
N PRO A 29 -10.82 -4.43 16.47
CA PRO A 29 -11.45 -5.65 15.98
C PRO A 29 -12.89 -5.37 15.51
N ALA A 30 -13.41 -6.23 14.62
CA ALA A 30 -14.83 -6.26 14.20
C ALA A 30 -15.39 -4.97 13.58
N LEU A 31 -14.55 -4.07 13.06
CA LEU A 31 -15.02 -2.94 12.25
C LEU A 31 -15.49 -3.40 10.87
N SER A 32 -16.55 -2.81 10.32
CA SER A 32 -16.83 -3.02 8.89
C SER A 32 -15.67 -2.48 8.03
N ARG A 33 -15.49 -3.03 6.82
CA ARG A 33 -14.46 -2.57 5.86
C ARG A 33 -14.49 -1.06 5.63
N ALA A 34 -15.68 -0.45 5.62
CA ALA A 34 -15.86 1.00 5.47
C ALA A 34 -15.34 1.78 6.68
N ARG A 35 -15.61 1.30 7.91
CA ARG A 35 -15.11 1.93 9.14
C ARG A 35 -13.60 1.77 9.29
N GLN A 36 -13.05 0.62 8.88
CA GLN A 36 -11.60 0.43 8.84
C GLN A 36 -10.92 1.43 7.91
N ARG A 37 -11.46 1.62 6.71
CA ARG A 37 -10.95 2.61 5.76
C ARG A 37 -10.97 4.01 6.37
N GLN A 38 -12.04 4.39 7.06
CA GLN A 38 -12.14 5.69 7.72
C GLN A 38 -11.11 5.83 8.85
N HIS A 39 -10.90 4.77 9.64
CA HIS A 39 -9.93 4.76 10.72
C HIS A 39 -8.49 4.86 10.20
N VAL A 40 -8.09 4.02 9.23
CA VAL A 40 -6.76 4.08 8.58
C VAL A 40 -6.52 5.46 7.98
N ARG A 41 -7.54 6.07 7.37
CA ARG A 41 -7.44 7.43 6.85
C ARG A 41 -7.18 8.46 7.95
N ALA A 42 -7.90 8.38 9.07
CA ALA A 42 -7.71 9.29 10.20
C ALA A 42 -6.30 9.17 10.77
N GLU A 43 -5.83 7.94 11.01
CA GLU A 43 -4.47 7.67 11.49
C GLU A 43 -3.42 8.19 10.49
N ALA A 44 -3.60 7.96 9.18
CA ALA A 44 -2.70 8.49 8.16
C ALA A 44 -2.65 10.04 8.15
N GLN A 45 -3.80 10.70 8.35
CA GLN A 45 -3.86 12.16 8.44
C GLN A 45 -3.12 12.67 9.68
N GLU A 46 -3.30 12.04 10.83
CA GLU A 46 -2.57 12.39 12.05
C GLU A 46 -1.06 12.20 11.89
N LEU A 47 -0.64 11.09 11.27
CA LEU A 47 0.77 10.83 11.00
C LEU A 47 1.36 11.88 10.05
N LEU A 48 0.64 12.25 8.99
CA LEU A 48 1.06 13.35 8.10
C LEU A 48 1.27 14.65 8.87
N MET A 49 0.28 15.06 9.68
CA MET A 49 0.34 16.32 10.42
C MET A 49 1.44 16.36 11.48
N ARG A 50 1.79 15.21 12.07
CA ARG A 50 2.81 15.11 13.12
C ARG A 50 4.23 15.01 12.57
N HIS A 51 4.42 14.33 11.43
CA HIS A 51 5.75 13.97 10.93
C HIS A 51 6.20 14.78 9.72
N TYR A 52 5.29 15.48 9.04
CA TYR A 52 5.61 16.20 7.81
C TYR A 52 5.21 17.67 7.90
N PRO A 53 5.98 18.58 7.28
CA PRO A 53 5.62 19.99 7.19
C PRO A 53 4.26 20.21 6.53
N VAL A 54 3.58 21.29 6.91
CA VAL A 54 2.27 21.70 6.34
C VAL A 54 2.28 21.76 4.82
N ALA A 55 3.35 22.32 4.25
CA ALA A 55 3.51 22.43 2.81
C ALA A 55 3.51 21.07 2.09
N SER A 56 3.99 20.00 2.73
CA SER A 56 4.10 18.67 2.11
C SER A 56 2.78 17.92 2.13
N TRP A 57 2.03 17.97 3.24
CA TRP A 57 0.78 17.21 3.34
C TRP A 57 -0.42 17.89 2.66
N GLN A 58 -0.34 19.19 2.38
CA GLN A 58 -1.31 19.87 1.51
C GLN A 58 -1.29 19.34 0.07
N HIS A 59 -0.16 18.76 -0.36
CA HIS A 59 0.04 18.17 -1.69
C HIS A 59 0.12 16.63 -1.62
N ALA A 60 -0.51 16.02 -0.61
CA ALA A 60 -0.52 14.58 -0.42
C ALA A 60 -1.42 13.88 -1.46
N HIS A 61 -0.84 12.92 -2.18
CA HIS A 61 -1.53 12.00 -3.06
C HIS A 61 -2.10 10.83 -2.26
N TRP A 62 -3.39 10.92 -1.93
CA TRP A 62 -4.16 9.86 -1.26
C TRP A 62 -4.49 8.69 -2.21
N PRO A 63 -4.74 7.47 -1.71
CA PRO A 63 -5.25 6.37 -2.54
C PRO A 63 -6.53 6.74 -3.31
N PRO A 64 -6.79 6.15 -4.50
CA PRO A 64 -7.98 6.45 -5.29
C PRO A 64 -9.28 6.14 -4.51
N ASN A 65 -10.37 6.85 -4.80
CA ASN A 65 -11.68 6.79 -4.11
C ASN A 65 -11.71 7.33 -2.66
N VAL A 66 -10.68 8.08 -2.27
CA VAL A 66 -10.63 8.84 -1.03
C VAL A 66 -10.91 10.29 -1.38
N PRO A 67 -12.07 10.88 -1.01
CA PRO A 67 -12.33 12.29 -1.31
C PRO A 67 -11.22 13.13 -0.67
N THR A 68 -10.46 13.88 -1.46
CA THR A 68 -9.49 14.83 -0.93
C THR A 68 -10.23 15.84 -0.06
N PRO A 69 -9.71 16.24 1.12
CA PRO A 69 -10.37 17.26 1.94
C PRO A 69 -10.44 18.64 1.26
N LEU A 70 -9.70 18.82 0.15
CA LEU A 70 -9.57 20.07 -0.57
C LEU A 70 -10.00 19.85 -2.02
N SER A 71 -11.17 20.37 -2.34
CA SER A 71 -11.72 20.42 -3.68
C SER A 71 -11.24 21.69 -4.37
N GLU A 72 -10.05 21.70 -4.96
CA GLU A 72 -9.72 22.68 -6.00
C GLU A 72 -8.87 22.05 -7.11
N PRO A 73 -9.22 22.24 -8.39
CA PRO A 73 -8.42 21.79 -9.52
C PRO A 73 -7.41 22.87 -9.87
N GLN A 74 -6.31 23.00 -9.11
CA GLN A 74 -5.21 23.87 -9.52
C GLN A 74 -3.82 23.31 -9.17
N ARG A 75 -3.05 23.13 -10.26
CA ARG A 75 -1.60 23.31 -10.44
C ARG A 75 -0.65 22.14 -10.18
N LEU A 76 -0.03 21.78 -11.30
CA LEU A 76 1.36 21.33 -11.47
C LEU A 76 2.35 21.93 -10.44
N GLN A 77 3.23 21.05 -9.95
CA GLN A 77 4.61 21.33 -9.50
C GLN A 77 4.82 22.13 -8.19
N SER A 78 4.29 21.65 -7.07
CA SER A 78 4.89 21.92 -5.75
C SER A 78 5.50 20.64 -5.18
N GLU A 79 6.80 20.48 -5.39
CA GLU A 79 7.61 19.54 -4.62
C GLU A 79 7.73 20.04 -3.16
N PRO A 80 7.73 19.15 -2.15
CA PRO A 80 7.54 17.71 -2.27
C PRO A 80 6.07 17.31 -2.09
N ALA A 81 5.53 16.62 -3.10
CA ALA A 81 4.24 15.96 -3.00
C ALA A 81 4.43 14.59 -2.30
N LEU A 82 3.75 14.37 -1.19
CA LEU A 82 3.82 13.08 -0.47
C LEU A 82 2.86 12.07 -1.12
N TRP A 83 3.30 10.85 -1.29
CA TRP A 83 2.49 9.76 -1.82
C TRP A 83 2.15 8.78 -0.71
N LEU A 84 0.85 8.53 -0.54
CA LEU A 84 0.35 7.62 0.47
C LEU A 84 -0.18 6.35 -0.17
N SER A 85 0.09 5.22 0.48
CA SER A 85 -0.52 3.94 0.16
C SER A 85 -0.83 3.18 1.44
N TRP A 86 -1.93 2.44 1.46
CA TRP A 86 -2.25 1.55 2.56
C TRP A 86 -2.85 0.24 2.09
N SER A 87 -2.70 -0.78 2.92
CA SER A 87 -3.49 -2.00 2.85
C SER A 87 -3.85 -2.44 4.25
N TYR A 88 -4.97 -3.14 4.36
CA TYR A 88 -5.44 -3.61 5.64
C TYR A 88 -6.18 -4.91 5.48
N LEU A 89 -5.98 -5.76 6.48
CA LEU A 89 -6.51 -7.10 6.54
C LEU A 89 -7.24 -7.27 7.87
N GLN A 90 -8.42 -7.86 7.80
CA GLN A 90 -9.05 -8.45 8.98
C GLN A 90 -8.68 -9.93 9.02
N PRO A 91 -7.76 -10.36 9.89
CA PRO A 91 -7.61 -11.78 10.13
C PRO A 91 -8.81 -12.28 10.93
N ALA A 92 -9.07 -13.59 10.84
CA ALA A 92 -10.05 -14.25 11.68
C ALA A 92 -9.75 -14.12 13.19
N ALA A 93 -8.48 -13.90 13.58
CA ALA A 93 -8.02 -13.55 14.93
C ALA A 93 -6.48 -13.30 14.91
N PRO A 94 -5.85 -12.65 15.93
CA PRO A 94 -6.45 -11.94 17.05
C PRO A 94 -6.62 -10.42 16.83
N GLN A 95 -6.06 -9.84 15.76
CA GLN A 95 -6.10 -8.39 15.58
C GLN A 95 -6.02 -7.97 14.11
N ALA A 96 -6.93 -7.09 13.70
CA ALA A 96 -6.89 -6.46 12.39
C ALA A 96 -5.65 -5.58 12.24
N LEU A 97 -5.05 -5.62 11.06
CA LEU A 97 -3.76 -5.01 10.78
C LEU A 97 -3.90 -4.10 9.56
N ALA A 98 -3.33 -2.89 9.64
CA ALA A 98 -3.05 -2.09 8.46
C ALA A 98 -1.55 -1.81 8.34
N LEU A 99 -1.11 -1.71 7.09
CA LEU A 99 0.17 -1.14 6.73
C LEU A 99 -0.07 0.17 5.98
N LEU A 100 0.73 1.17 6.31
CA LEU A 100 0.75 2.48 5.66
C LEU A 100 2.17 2.77 5.17
N ALA A 101 2.28 3.28 3.95
CA ALA A 101 3.52 3.77 3.37
C ALA A 101 3.35 5.25 2.98
N ILE A 102 4.35 6.08 3.30
CA ILE A 102 4.45 7.48 2.88
C ILE A 102 5.83 7.71 2.28
N ALA A 103 5.87 8.26 1.07
CA ALA A 103 7.11 8.49 0.32
C ALA A 103 7.06 9.80 -0.49
N PRO A 104 8.21 10.37 -0.90
CA PRO A 104 8.25 11.52 -1.81
C PRO A 104 8.02 11.15 -3.30
N PHE A 105 7.72 9.88 -3.60
CA PHE A 105 7.48 9.36 -4.94
C PHE A 105 6.34 8.32 -4.92
N PRO A 106 5.73 7.98 -6.07
CA PRO A 106 4.63 7.02 -6.12
C PRO A 106 4.99 5.70 -5.43
N VAL A 107 4.14 5.31 -4.48
CA VAL A 107 4.34 4.13 -3.62
C VAL A 107 3.06 3.32 -3.56
N GLY A 108 3.21 2.00 -3.44
CA GLY A 108 2.16 1.02 -3.27
C GLY A 108 2.53 0.03 -2.18
N ILE A 109 1.65 -0.20 -1.21
CA ILE A 109 1.84 -1.24 -0.19
C ILE A 109 0.64 -2.18 -0.19
N ASP A 110 0.92 -3.46 -0.03
CA ASP A 110 -0.12 -4.47 0.13
C ASP A 110 0.13 -5.47 1.25
N LEU A 111 -0.96 -6.03 1.78
CA LEU A 111 -1.02 -6.97 2.89
C LEU A 111 -2.12 -7.97 2.60
N SER A 112 -1.78 -9.26 2.63
CA SER A 112 -2.72 -10.36 2.41
C SER A 112 -2.40 -11.55 3.32
N ALA A 113 -3.23 -12.58 3.28
CA ALA A 113 -3.09 -13.79 4.08
C ALA A 113 -3.37 -15.04 3.24
N GLY A 114 -2.63 -16.11 3.45
CA GLY A 114 -2.81 -17.37 2.72
C GLY A 114 -4.23 -17.93 2.88
N HIS A 115 -4.80 -17.87 4.08
CA HIS A 115 -6.15 -18.37 4.36
C HIS A 115 -7.32 -17.57 3.73
N LEU A 116 -7.07 -16.45 3.05
CA LEU A 116 -8.16 -15.63 2.50
C LEU A 116 -8.96 -16.32 1.40
N LEU A 117 -8.31 -17.19 0.64
CA LEU A 117 -8.90 -17.98 -0.43
C LEU A 117 -8.40 -19.41 -0.28
N ASP A 118 -9.20 -20.37 -0.75
CA ASP A 118 -8.69 -21.70 -1.03
C ASP A 118 -7.78 -21.69 -2.27
N LEU A 119 -7.16 -22.83 -2.58
CA LEU A 119 -6.24 -22.92 -3.71
C LEU A 119 -6.93 -22.64 -5.05
N GLU A 120 -8.19 -23.03 -5.22
CA GLU A 120 -8.96 -22.73 -6.44
C GLU A 120 -9.22 -21.23 -6.58
N GLY A 121 -9.61 -20.55 -5.49
CA GLY A 121 -9.76 -19.11 -5.47
C GLY A 121 -8.44 -18.38 -5.73
N TRP A 122 -7.34 -18.85 -5.16
CA TRP A 122 -6.01 -18.30 -5.43
C TRP A 122 -5.61 -18.48 -6.89
N ASP A 123 -5.81 -19.66 -7.47
CA ASP A 123 -5.52 -19.92 -8.88
C ASP A 123 -6.33 -19.00 -9.79
N ALA A 124 -7.63 -18.87 -9.53
CA ALA A 124 -8.50 -17.98 -10.30
C ALA A 124 -8.02 -16.51 -10.26
N VAL A 125 -7.69 -16.00 -9.07
CA VAL A 125 -7.26 -14.60 -8.88
C VAL A 125 -5.87 -14.36 -9.47
N LEU A 126 -4.92 -15.27 -9.26
CA LEU A 126 -3.56 -15.15 -9.79
C LEU A 126 -3.52 -15.33 -11.31
N GLN A 127 -4.37 -16.19 -11.87
CA GLN A 127 -4.50 -16.32 -13.31
C GLN A 127 -5.13 -15.06 -13.91
N LEU A 128 -6.23 -14.56 -13.33
CA LEU A 128 -6.96 -13.40 -13.84
C LEU A 128 -6.12 -12.11 -13.80
N TYR A 129 -5.43 -11.86 -12.69
CA TYR A 129 -4.73 -10.60 -12.48
C TYR A 129 -3.22 -10.71 -12.66
N GLY A 130 -2.62 -11.87 -12.46
CA GLY A 130 -1.17 -12.10 -12.60
C GLY A 130 -0.77 -12.81 -13.88
N GLY A 131 -1.69 -13.51 -14.57
CA GLY A 131 -1.36 -14.36 -15.71
C GLY A 131 -0.45 -15.52 -15.33
N ILE A 132 -0.52 -15.96 -14.07
CA ILE A 132 0.34 -17.00 -13.49
C ILE A 132 -0.53 -18.04 -12.75
N ALA A 133 -0.10 -19.29 -12.79
CA ALA A 133 -0.71 -20.36 -12.02
C ALA A 133 -0.43 -20.19 -10.52
N ALA A 134 -1.36 -20.61 -9.67
CA ALA A 134 -1.12 -20.61 -8.23
C ALA A 134 -0.07 -21.65 -7.82
N PRO A 135 0.87 -21.29 -6.93
CA PRO A 135 1.68 -22.28 -6.23
C PRO A 135 0.81 -23.15 -5.30
N PRO A 136 1.32 -24.34 -4.89
CA PRO A 136 0.56 -25.25 -4.05
C PRO A 136 0.42 -24.79 -2.58
N ASP A 137 1.22 -23.81 -2.15
CA ASP A 137 1.16 -23.22 -0.81
C ASP A 137 0.36 -21.90 -0.84
N PRO A 138 -0.77 -21.78 -0.10
CA PRO A 138 -1.54 -20.54 -0.02
C PRO A 138 -0.74 -19.33 0.45
N LEU A 139 0.30 -19.50 1.29
CA LEU A 139 1.14 -18.38 1.69
C LEU A 139 1.95 -17.83 0.50
N ASP A 140 2.44 -18.71 -0.37
CA ASP A 140 3.13 -18.30 -1.60
C ASP A 140 2.16 -17.62 -2.57
N CYS A 141 0.89 -18.05 -2.62
CA CYS A 141 -0.15 -17.33 -3.35
C CYS A 141 -0.34 -15.90 -2.83
N ALA A 142 -0.43 -15.74 -1.50
CA ALA A 142 -0.56 -14.42 -0.87
C ALA A 142 0.68 -13.53 -1.12
N ARG A 143 1.89 -14.11 -1.15
CA ARG A 143 3.12 -13.39 -1.53
C ARG A 143 3.05 -12.88 -2.96
N LEU A 144 2.65 -13.73 -3.92
CA LEU A 144 2.48 -13.30 -5.32
C LEU A 144 1.40 -12.22 -5.46
N TRP A 145 0.28 -12.40 -4.77
CA TRP A 145 -0.83 -11.44 -4.78
C TRP A 145 -0.41 -10.06 -4.25
N THR A 146 0.22 -10.01 -3.07
CA THR A 146 0.66 -8.74 -2.49
C THR A 146 1.63 -8.00 -3.40
N ARG A 147 2.49 -8.71 -4.13
CA ARG A 147 3.39 -8.10 -5.13
C ARG A 147 2.61 -7.45 -6.29
N ILE A 148 1.58 -8.13 -6.79
CA ILE A 148 0.71 -7.62 -7.84
C ILE A 148 -0.04 -6.36 -7.37
N GLU A 149 -0.69 -6.41 -6.21
CA GLU A 149 -1.46 -5.27 -5.70
C GLU A 149 -0.57 -4.09 -5.29
N ALA A 150 0.60 -4.34 -4.70
CA ALA A 150 1.56 -3.29 -4.39
C ALA A 150 2.00 -2.57 -5.67
N ALA A 151 2.31 -3.31 -6.74
CA ALA A 151 2.66 -2.73 -8.03
C ALA A 151 1.50 -1.92 -8.65
N GLU A 152 0.25 -2.43 -8.61
CA GLU A 152 -0.93 -1.69 -9.08
C GLU A 152 -1.16 -0.38 -8.30
N LYS A 153 -0.99 -0.42 -6.97
CA LYS A 153 -1.08 0.78 -6.12
C LYS A 153 0.05 1.77 -6.41
N CYS A 154 1.24 1.28 -6.72
CA CYS A 154 2.39 2.09 -7.13
C CYS A 154 2.10 2.85 -8.44
N VAL A 155 1.55 2.19 -9.46
CA VAL A 155 1.23 2.82 -10.76
C VAL A 155 -0.10 3.59 -10.80
N ARG A 156 -0.95 3.43 -9.78
CA ARG A 156 -2.24 4.15 -9.60
C ARG A 156 -3.28 3.94 -10.70
N THR A 157 -3.29 2.77 -11.31
CA THR A 157 -4.25 2.43 -12.37
C THR A 157 -5.50 1.71 -11.88
N GLY A 158 -5.57 1.36 -10.59
CA GLY A 158 -6.59 0.47 -10.06
C GLY A 158 -6.35 -0.99 -10.47
N LEU A 159 -7.03 -1.93 -9.81
CA LEU A 159 -6.87 -3.35 -10.11
C LEU A 159 -7.38 -3.64 -11.53
N ARG A 160 -6.51 -4.19 -12.38
CA ARG A 160 -6.80 -4.53 -13.78
C ARG A 160 -6.40 -5.96 -14.08
N GLU A 161 -7.22 -6.63 -14.88
CA GLU A 161 -6.93 -7.97 -15.41
C GLU A 161 -5.61 -7.98 -16.17
N TRP A 162 -4.98 -9.15 -16.19
CA TRP A 162 -3.66 -9.31 -16.77
C TRP A 162 -3.66 -9.05 -18.28
N SER A 163 -2.63 -8.32 -18.72
CA SER A 163 -2.22 -8.21 -20.11
C SER A 163 -0.73 -7.91 -20.18
N VAL A 164 -0.13 -8.05 -21.36
CA VAL A 164 1.28 -7.68 -21.58
C VAL A 164 1.54 -6.21 -21.20
N GLU A 165 0.60 -5.32 -21.51
CA GLU A 165 0.71 -3.91 -21.16
C GLU A 165 0.64 -3.67 -19.65
N VAL A 166 -0.30 -4.33 -18.96
CA VAL A 166 -0.44 -4.23 -17.50
C VAL A 166 0.84 -4.73 -16.80
N GLN A 167 1.39 -5.86 -17.26
CA GLN A 167 2.64 -6.40 -16.73
C GLN A 167 3.82 -5.44 -16.95
N ALA A 168 3.95 -4.87 -18.17
CA ALA A 168 4.99 -3.90 -18.49
C ALA A 168 4.88 -2.61 -17.66
N GLN A 169 3.65 -2.21 -17.27
CA GLN A 169 3.45 -1.09 -16.38
C GLN A 169 3.88 -1.41 -14.95
N ARG A 170 3.47 -2.58 -14.41
CA ARG A 170 3.85 -3.04 -13.07
C ARG A 170 5.37 -3.22 -12.92
N SER A 171 6.05 -3.72 -13.95
CA SER A 171 7.50 -3.93 -13.95
C SER A 171 8.34 -2.65 -13.90
N ARG A 172 7.70 -1.47 -13.97
CA ARG A 172 8.38 -0.19 -13.76
C ARG A 172 8.61 0.11 -12.28
N CYS A 173 7.86 -0.53 -11.39
CA CYS A 173 8.05 -0.35 -9.96
C CYS A 173 9.18 -1.26 -9.46
N GLU A 174 10.05 -0.70 -8.61
CA GLU A 174 10.90 -1.51 -7.74
C GLU A 174 10.04 -2.12 -6.65
N LEU A 175 10.42 -3.30 -6.16
CA LEU A 175 9.62 -4.08 -5.22
C LEU A 175 10.49 -4.72 -4.15
N VAL A 176 9.99 -4.70 -2.92
CA VAL A 176 10.54 -5.46 -1.78
C VAL A 176 9.42 -6.17 -1.03
N GLU A 177 9.71 -7.38 -0.57
CA GLU A 177 8.84 -8.10 0.36
C GLU A 177 9.12 -7.60 1.79
N LEU A 178 8.06 -7.33 2.54
CA LEU A 178 8.17 -6.84 3.91
C LEU A 178 8.16 -8.03 4.87
N PRO A 179 9.18 -8.22 5.72
CA PRO A 179 9.19 -9.32 6.67
C PRO A 179 8.10 -9.12 7.72
N LEU A 180 7.20 -10.09 7.82
CA LEU A 180 6.19 -10.16 8.88
C LEU A 180 6.50 -11.36 9.77
N ALA A 181 6.43 -11.17 11.09
CA ALA A 181 6.49 -12.26 12.06
C ALA A 181 5.14 -13.01 12.08
N SER A 182 4.84 -13.72 10.99
CA SER A 182 3.63 -14.50 10.77
C SER A 182 3.90 -15.67 9.84
N THR A 183 3.21 -16.77 10.06
CA THR A 183 3.25 -17.97 9.21
C THR A 183 2.19 -17.96 8.11
N ASP A 184 1.38 -16.90 8.01
CA ASP A 184 0.24 -16.86 7.09
C ASP A 184 0.05 -15.47 6.43
N LEU A 185 0.66 -14.41 6.97
CA LEU A 185 0.62 -13.08 6.38
C LEU A 185 1.76 -12.84 5.40
N ALA A 186 1.44 -12.17 4.29
CA ALA A 186 2.41 -11.66 3.32
C ALA A 186 2.20 -10.16 3.12
N ALA A 187 3.29 -9.42 2.89
CA ALA A 187 3.22 -8.02 2.55
C ALA A 187 4.32 -7.65 1.54
N ALA A 188 4.00 -6.71 0.66
CA ALA A 188 4.93 -6.18 -0.32
C ALA A 188 4.81 -4.67 -0.40
N LEU A 189 5.94 -4.04 -0.69
CA LEU A 189 6.07 -2.62 -0.95
C LEU A 189 6.64 -2.44 -2.35
N ALA A 190 6.05 -1.54 -3.12
CA ALA A 190 6.51 -1.17 -4.43
C ALA A 190 6.60 0.36 -4.56
N TRP A 191 7.58 0.86 -5.31
CA TRP A 191 7.70 2.28 -5.62
C TRP A 191 8.15 2.50 -7.05
N LEU A 192 7.76 3.64 -7.62
CA LEU A 192 8.20 4.03 -8.95
C LEU A 192 9.44 4.93 -8.80
N PRO A 193 10.63 4.48 -9.27
CA PRO A 193 11.80 5.35 -9.30
C PRO A 193 11.46 6.65 -10.05
N PRO A 194 11.79 7.82 -9.49
CA PRO A 194 11.62 9.07 -10.22
C PRO A 194 12.45 9.00 -11.50
N ARG A 195 11.88 9.48 -12.61
CA ARG A 195 12.62 9.52 -13.88
C ARG A 195 13.89 10.35 -13.65
N PRO A 196 15.06 9.87 -14.09
CA PRO A 196 16.23 10.74 -14.12
C PRO A 196 15.86 11.99 -14.91
N ARG A 197 16.18 13.17 -14.38
CA ARG A 197 16.07 14.39 -15.17
C ARG A 197 16.88 14.17 -16.45
N PRO A 198 16.37 14.56 -17.62
CA PRO A 198 17.23 14.66 -18.79
C PRO A 198 18.46 15.47 -18.39
N ALA A 199 19.66 15.00 -18.73
CA ALA A 199 20.84 15.83 -18.61
C ALA A 199 20.60 17.07 -19.50
N ASP A 200 20.66 18.25 -18.90
CA ASP A 200 20.68 19.52 -19.63
C ASP A 200 21.95 19.64 -20.50
#